data_AF-A0A2D6XHX5-F1
#
_entry.id   AF-A0A2D6XHX5-F1
#
_cell.length_a   1.000
_cell.length_b   1.000
_cell.length_c   1.000
_cell.angle_alpha   90.00
_cell.angle_beta   90.00
_cell.angle_gamma   90.00
#
_symmetry.space_group_name_H-M   'P 1'
#
loop_
_entity.id
_entity.type
_entity.pdbx_description
1 polymer ?
#
loop_
_entity_poly.entity_id
_entity_poly.type
_entity_poly.pdbx_seq_one_letter_code
_entity_poly.pdbx_strand_id
1 'polypeptide(L)'
;MATYISNTTANTTWVANTTVITATRLNTENANLYANTAALDTALALSHDGTGYFNPTVGSDVASANALMLGTGNIFDITGTTAITSIGTKGTGYMIWLQFDGVLTLTHHATDLILPDGDITTAAGDIACLYEYAPADWRLVSYNRAAAIAGLIAVADGGTGAATHTDGGLLIGKGTAAFENTGVLADSEMVVGDGTTNPVLESGATLRTSIGVGTSDSPQFTGIELSHATANTLTGSGGDVLIEGTILTKVGKNTIWVPVETMTPATTQPCGSLTLVEAGTNDVDYNVMDFDASSDEYANFNIQMPKSWNLGTVTFQVVWLSTATDTDGIAMGLQGVAVSDNEAIDAAWGTAVVVTDDAQGAAGEVYVTDESTAVTIAGTPANNDLIIFRLFRDTSDGNDDMTEDARVLGVRLFFTTSASEDT
;
A
#
# COMPACT_ATOMS: atom_id res chain seq x y z
N MET A 1 -22.26 -131.47 -0.49
CA MET A 1 -20.97 -130.97 0.05
C MET A 1 -20.63 -129.72 -0.75
N ALA A 2 -20.80 -128.55 -0.15
CA ALA A 2 -20.55 -127.27 -0.79
C ALA A 2 -19.08 -126.90 -0.64
N THR A 3 -18.37 -126.83 -1.76
CA THR A 3 -17.10 -126.12 -1.87
C THR A 3 -17.08 -125.54 -3.29
N TYR A 4 -17.56 -124.30 -3.41
CA TYR A 4 -17.39 -123.46 -4.60
C TYR A 4 -16.04 -122.75 -4.45
N ILE A 5 -15.05 -123.05 -5.28
CA ILE A 5 -14.80 -122.57 -6.65
C ILE A 5 -14.44 -121.08 -6.67
N SER A 6 -13.17 -120.82 -6.97
CA SER A 6 -12.67 -119.56 -7.51
C SER A 6 -13.33 -119.27 -8.86
N ASN A 7 -13.71 -118.02 -9.13
CA ASN A 7 -14.02 -117.63 -10.51
C ASN A 7 -13.68 -116.16 -10.80
N THR A 8 -12.74 -116.01 -11.73
CA THR A 8 -12.55 -115.02 -12.81
C THR A 8 -13.20 -113.63 -12.72
N THR A 9 -12.37 -112.65 -13.07
CA THR A 9 -12.62 -111.51 -13.97
C THR A 9 -13.98 -110.81 -13.87
N ALA A 10 -13.92 -109.55 -13.43
CA ALA A 10 -14.98 -108.54 -13.43
C ALA A 10 -16.19 -108.83 -12.52
N ASN A 11 -16.09 -108.43 -11.25
CA ASN A 11 -17.28 -107.96 -10.53
C ASN A 11 -16.93 -106.96 -9.43
N THR A 12 -17.27 -105.69 -9.69
CA THR A 12 -17.42 -104.63 -8.71
C THR A 12 -18.45 -105.04 -7.67
N THR A 13 -18.02 -105.30 -6.44
CA THR A 13 -18.94 -105.43 -5.30
C THR A 13 -18.53 -104.40 -4.25
N TRP A 14 -19.16 -103.23 -4.35
CA TRP A 14 -19.16 -102.23 -3.28
C TRP A 14 -20.10 -102.72 -2.19
N VAL A 15 -19.56 -103.00 -1.01
CA VAL A 15 -20.38 -103.29 0.17
C VAL A 15 -20.92 -101.96 0.69
N ALA A 16 -22.24 -101.79 0.59
CA ALA A 16 -22.94 -100.69 1.23
C ALA A 16 -22.94 -100.90 2.76
N ASN A 17 -22.32 -99.98 3.49
CA ASN A 17 -22.65 -99.68 4.89
C ASN A 17 -23.23 -98.26 4.93
N THR A 18 -24.55 -98.18 4.67
CA THR A 18 -25.55 -97.19 5.10
C THR A 18 -25.23 -95.68 5.17
N THR A 19 -24.59 -95.08 4.16
CA THR A 19 -24.84 -93.66 3.80
C THR A 19 -24.75 -93.49 2.29
N VAL A 20 -25.81 -92.95 1.67
CA VAL A 20 -25.88 -92.64 0.24
C VAL A 20 -24.86 -91.56 -0.10
N ILE A 21 -23.94 -91.88 -1.01
CA ILE A 21 -23.01 -90.93 -1.64
C ILE A 21 -23.80 -90.11 -2.66
N THR A 22 -23.68 -88.78 -2.65
CA THR A 22 -23.95 -87.97 -3.85
C THR A 22 -22.78 -87.02 -4.09
N ALA A 23 -21.74 -87.51 -4.76
CA ALA A 23 -20.67 -86.68 -5.29
C ALA A 23 -21.20 -85.96 -6.53
N THR A 24 -21.52 -84.67 -6.41
CA THR A 24 -21.97 -83.85 -7.53
C THR A 24 -20.77 -83.02 -8.02
N ARG A 25 -20.15 -83.50 -9.11
CA ARG A 25 -19.23 -82.80 -10.03
C ARG A 25 -17.84 -82.43 -9.50
N LEU A 26 -16.91 -83.39 -9.53
CA LEU A 26 -15.49 -83.08 -9.71
C LEU A 26 -15.16 -83.08 -11.21
N ASN A 27 -15.00 -81.86 -11.73
CA ASN A 27 -14.63 -81.57 -13.10
C ASN A 27 -13.19 -82.03 -13.36
N THR A 28 -12.98 -82.68 -14.50
CA THR A 28 -11.84 -83.56 -14.81
C THR A 28 -10.60 -82.80 -15.30
N GLU A 29 -10.23 -81.68 -14.67
CA GLU A 29 -9.08 -80.86 -15.12
C GLU A 29 -8.11 -80.37 -14.01
N ASN A 30 -8.24 -80.84 -12.76
CA ASN A 30 -7.20 -80.59 -11.74
C ASN A 30 -7.01 -81.80 -10.80
N ALA A 31 -6.33 -82.83 -11.31
CA ALA A 31 -6.00 -84.06 -10.57
C ALA A 31 -4.91 -83.89 -9.49
N ASN A 32 -4.49 -82.66 -9.15
CA ASN A 32 -3.40 -82.39 -8.20
C ASN A 32 -3.81 -81.60 -6.94
N LEU A 33 -5.11 -81.42 -6.64
CA LEU A 33 -5.53 -80.62 -5.48
C LEU A 33 -6.24 -81.37 -4.34
N TYR A 34 -6.36 -82.71 -4.39
CA TYR A 34 -6.99 -83.47 -3.30
C TYR A 34 -6.26 -84.76 -2.92
N ALA A 35 -4.93 -84.66 -2.79
CA ALA A 35 -4.12 -85.71 -2.15
C ALA A 35 -2.99 -85.09 -1.32
N ASN A 36 -3.32 -84.21 -0.38
CA ASN A 36 -2.49 -84.00 0.80
C ASN A 36 -3.32 -83.56 2.01
N THR A 37 -3.97 -84.52 2.66
CA THR A 37 -4.72 -84.35 3.92
C THR A 37 -3.82 -84.34 5.17
N ALA A 38 -2.57 -83.90 5.04
CA ALA A 38 -1.72 -83.59 6.19
C ALA A 38 -0.76 -82.44 5.84
N ALA A 39 -0.93 -81.30 6.51
CA ALA A 39 -0.02 -80.15 6.53
C ALA A 39 -0.15 -79.03 5.48
N LEU A 40 -1.25 -78.95 4.71
CA LEU A 40 -1.55 -77.74 3.90
C LEU A 40 -2.71 -76.88 4.43
N ASP A 41 -3.32 -77.26 5.55
CA ASP A 41 -4.47 -76.56 6.14
C ASP A 41 -4.13 -75.77 7.42
N THR A 42 -2.85 -75.64 7.77
CA THR A 42 -2.41 -74.85 8.94
C THR A 42 -1.50 -73.67 8.58
N ALA A 43 -1.09 -73.53 7.32
CA ALA A 43 -0.19 -72.45 6.89
C ALA A 43 -0.78 -71.56 5.77
N LEU A 44 -1.94 -71.89 5.20
CA LEU A 44 -2.58 -71.10 4.15
C LEU A 44 -4.09 -70.92 4.38
N ALA A 45 -4.52 -70.84 5.64
CA ALA A 45 -5.82 -70.27 6.00
C ALA A 45 -5.74 -68.72 5.99
N LEU A 46 -5.26 -68.16 4.88
CA LEU A 46 -5.65 -66.80 4.51
C LEU A 46 -7.14 -66.92 4.13
N SER A 47 -7.98 -66.04 4.65
CA SER A 47 -9.41 -66.06 4.45
C SER A 47 -9.77 -65.68 3.00
N HIS A 48 -9.56 -66.60 2.06
CA HIS A 48 -9.95 -66.39 0.68
C HIS A 48 -11.41 -66.77 0.50
N ASP A 49 -12.23 -65.88 -0.05
CA ASP A 49 -13.42 -66.34 -0.76
C ASP A 49 -12.99 -67.12 -2.02
N GLY A 50 -13.94 -67.77 -2.69
CA GLY A 50 -13.67 -68.53 -3.93
C GLY A 50 -13.08 -67.72 -5.10
N THR A 51 -12.77 -66.42 -4.89
CA THR A 51 -12.18 -65.52 -5.89
C THR A 51 -10.73 -65.09 -5.56
N GLY A 52 -10.18 -65.52 -4.41
CA GLY A 52 -8.76 -65.34 -4.10
C GLY A 52 -8.40 -64.01 -3.41
N TYR A 53 -9.38 -63.21 -2.99
CA TYR A 53 -9.14 -61.98 -2.22
C TYR A 53 -9.10 -62.27 -0.72
N PHE A 54 -8.25 -61.53 0.01
CA PHE A 54 -8.29 -61.52 1.47
C PHE A 54 -9.62 -60.92 1.95
N ASN A 55 -10.44 -61.71 2.62
CA ASN A 55 -11.74 -61.31 3.13
C ASN A 55 -11.75 -61.45 4.67
N PRO A 56 -11.48 -60.38 5.44
CA PRO A 56 -11.44 -60.47 6.90
C PRO A 56 -12.81 -60.84 7.46
N THR A 57 -12.85 -61.70 8.47
CA THR A 57 -14.10 -62.12 9.10
C THR A 57 -14.37 -61.29 10.35
N VAL A 58 -15.61 -60.84 10.53
CA VAL A 58 -16.06 -60.19 11.76
C VAL A 58 -16.20 -61.24 12.85
N GLY A 59 -15.43 -61.09 13.93
CA GLY A 59 -15.54 -61.87 15.15
C GLY A 59 -16.64 -61.33 16.06
N SER A 60 -16.95 -62.06 17.14
CA SER A 60 -17.87 -61.57 18.17
C SER A 60 -17.23 -60.44 18.98
N ASP A 61 -18.06 -59.57 19.54
CA ASP A 61 -17.65 -58.50 20.46
C ASP A 61 -16.81 -59.07 21.61
N VAL A 62 -15.72 -58.38 21.95
CA VAL A 62 -14.78 -58.78 22.99
C VAL A 62 -14.71 -57.69 24.05
N ALA A 63 -15.01 -58.02 25.30
CA ALA A 63 -14.77 -57.11 26.40
C ALA A 63 -13.26 -56.93 26.62
N SER A 64 -12.81 -55.69 26.77
CA SER A 64 -11.41 -55.36 26.99
C SER A 64 -10.92 -55.95 28.32
N ALA A 65 -9.66 -56.36 28.34
CA ALA A 65 -8.98 -56.97 29.48
C ALA A 65 -7.47 -56.72 29.38
N ASN A 66 -6.75 -56.79 30.51
CA ASN A 66 -5.29 -56.63 30.52
C ASN A 66 -4.59 -57.58 29.54
N ALA A 67 -5.02 -58.85 29.51
CA ALA A 67 -4.67 -59.81 28.47
C ALA A 67 -5.89 -60.05 27.58
N LEU A 68 -5.93 -59.39 26.43
CA LEU A 68 -7.05 -59.49 25.50
C LEU A 68 -7.03 -60.84 24.79
N MET A 69 -8.08 -61.63 24.97
CA MET A 69 -8.24 -62.92 24.33
C MET A 69 -9.23 -62.82 23.18
N LEU A 70 -8.74 -62.97 21.94
CA LEU A 70 -9.55 -62.83 20.74
C LEU A 70 -10.11 -64.18 20.28
N GLY A 71 -11.42 -64.20 20.02
CA GLY A 71 -12.11 -65.34 19.42
C GLY A 71 -11.75 -65.56 17.96
N THR A 72 -12.56 -66.32 17.23
CA THR A 72 -12.40 -66.51 15.79
C THR A 72 -12.73 -65.22 15.03
N GLY A 73 -11.96 -64.90 13.99
CA GLY A 73 -12.15 -63.68 13.18
C GLY A 73 -10.89 -62.80 13.10
N ASN A 74 -11.05 -61.65 12.46
CA ASN A 74 -10.01 -60.63 12.29
C ASN A 74 -10.48 -59.25 12.75
N ILE A 75 -11.77 -58.94 12.61
CA ILE A 75 -12.35 -57.66 13.02
C ILE A 75 -13.10 -57.90 14.33
N PHE A 76 -12.82 -57.11 15.36
CA PHE A 76 -13.45 -57.24 16.67
C PHE A 76 -13.90 -55.87 17.19
N ASP A 77 -15.15 -55.80 17.64
CA ASP A 77 -15.63 -54.68 18.45
C ASP A 77 -15.18 -54.90 19.90
N ILE A 78 -14.37 -53.97 20.40
CA ILE A 78 -13.81 -53.98 21.73
C ILE A 78 -14.68 -53.14 22.65
N THR A 79 -15.44 -53.85 23.48
CA THR A 79 -16.30 -53.28 24.51
C THR A 79 -15.53 -53.10 25.82
N GLY A 80 -16.10 -52.40 26.80
CA GLY A 80 -15.47 -52.21 28.12
C GLY A 80 -14.42 -51.11 28.15
N THR A 81 -13.77 -50.96 29.31
CA THR A 81 -12.85 -49.84 29.62
C THR A 81 -11.55 -50.28 30.28
N THR A 82 -11.34 -51.59 30.46
CA THR A 82 -10.09 -52.13 31.02
C THR A 82 -8.95 -51.93 30.02
N ALA A 83 -7.80 -51.45 30.50
CA ALA A 83 -6.59 -51.30 29.69
C ALA A 83 -6.14 -52.64 29.11
N ILE A 84 -5.66 -52.63 27.87
CA ILE A 84 -5.10 -53.78 27.18
C ILE A 84 -3.58 -53.64 27.22
N THR A 85 -2.93 -54.55 27.93
CA THR A 85 -1.46 -54.59 28.07
C THR A 85 -0.82 -55.64 27.18
N SER A 86 -1.60 -56.62 26.71
CA SER A 86 -1.17 -57.65 25.77
C SER A 86 -2.36 -58.26 25.02
N ILE A 87 -2.10 -58.92 23.90
CA ILE A 87 -3.10 -59.63 23.10
C ILE A 87 -2.62 -61.08 22.92
N GLY A 88 -3.48 -62.05 23.18
CA GLY A 88 -3.15 -63.47 23.02
C GLY A 88 -2.79 -63.85 21.58
N THR A 89 -1.99 -64.91 21.42
CA THR A 89 -1.55 -65.39 20.09
C THR A 89 -2.72 -65.87 19.23
N LYS A 90 -2.68 -65.52 17.94
CA LYS A 90 -3.53 -66.04 16.86
C LYS A 90 -2.71 -66.82 15.83
N GLY A 91 -1.42 -66.54 15.74
CA GLY A 91 -0.44 -67.09 14.82
C GLY A 91 0.40 -65.96 14.21
N THR A 92 1.72 -66.14 14.12
CA THR A 92 2.59 -65.13 13.50
C THR A 92 2.14 -64.78 12.07
N GLY A 93 2.04 -63.49 11.77
CA GLY A 93 1.53 -62.93 10.53
C GLY A 93 0.02 -62.63 10.53
N TYR A 94 -0.71 -63.02 11.58
CA TYR A 94 -2.15 -62.80 11.66
C TYR A 94 -2.48 -61.31 11.85
N MET A 95 -3.37 -60.78 11.02
CA MET A 95 -3.81 -59.37 11.07
C MET A 95 -5.18 -59.26 11.74
N ILE A 96 -5.33 -58.23 12.58
CA ILE A 96 -6.57 -57.88 13.26
C ILE A 96 -6.91 -56.39 13.10
N TRP A 97 -8.20 -56.09 13.18
CA TRP A 97 -8.77 -54.76 13.35
C TRP A 97 -9.57 -54.72 14.64
N LEU A 98 -9.23 -53.79 15.51
CA LEU A 98 -9.93 -53.55 16.75
C LEU A 98 -10.66 -52.22 16.62
N GLN A 99 -11.98 -52.24 16.65
CA GLN A 99 -12.81 -51.05 16.79
C GLN A 99 -13.16 -50.89 18.26
N PHE A 100 -12.98 -49.70 18.84
CA PHE A 100 -13.24 -49.49 20.27
C PHE A 100 -14.60 -48.83 20.50
N ASP A 101 -15.40 -49.35 21.44
CA ASP A 101 -16.70 -48.74 21.81
C ASP A 101 -16.59 -47.69 22.91
N GLY A 102 -15.42 -47.55 23.52
CA GLY A 102 -15.18 -46.68 24.65
C GLY A 102 -13.72 -46.33 24.87
N VAL A 103 -13.49 -45.64 25.99
CA VAL A 103 -12.15 -45.20 26.39
C VAL A 103 -11.46 -46.31 27.20
N LEU A 104 -10.31 -46.77 26.71
CA LEU A 104 -9.35 -47.62 27.40
C LEU A 104 -7.93 -47.19 27.02
N THR A 105 -6.93 -47.81 27.63
CA THR A 105 -5.52 -47.61 27.26
C THR A 105 -4.98 -48.87 26.60
N LEU A 106 -4.44 -48.74 25.39
CA LEU A 106 -3.49 -49.69 24.83
C LEU A 106 -2.13 -49.35 25.42
N THR A 107 -1.60 -50.23 26.28
CA THR A 107 -0.33 -49.98 26.96
C THR A 107 0.82 -50.51 26.12
N HIS A 108 1.76 -49.63 25.78
CA HIS A 108 2.93 -49.98 25.01
C HIS A 108 3.86 -50.88 25.82
N HIS A 109 4.32 -51.96 25.17
CA HIS A 109 5.45 -52.75 25.61
C HIS A 109 6.48 -52.87 24.48
N ALA A 110 7.76 -52.94 24.82
CA ALA A 110 8.85 -52.98 23.83
C ALA A 110 8.85 -54.25 22.98
N THR A 111 8.25 -55.35 23.49
CA THR A 111 8.21 -56.66 22.80
C THR A 111 6.80 -57.19 22.56
N ASP A 112 5.81 -56.86 23.41
CA ASP A 112 4.53 -57.59 23.45
C ASP A 112 3.43 -56.83 22.70
N LEU A 113 3.12 -55.60 23.09
CA LEU A 113 2.21 -54.71 22.38
C LEU A 113 2.98 -53.46 21.93
N ILE A 114 3.52 -53.52 20.73
CA ILE A 114 4.42 -52.50 20.18
C ILE A 114 3.60 -51.41 19.48
N LEU A 115 3.65 -50.21 20.05
CA LEU A 115 3.00 -48.98 19.58
C LEU A 115 4.11 -47.98 19.19
N PRO A 116 3.89 -47.06 18.22
CA PRO A 116 4.95 -46.23 17.67
C PRO A 116 5.50 -45.17 18.65
N ASP A 117 4.64 -44.53 19.43
CA ASP A 117 5.00 -43.35 20.25
C ASP A 117 4.61 -43.48 21.74
N GLY A 118 4.42 -44.71 22.22
CA GLY A 118 3.98 -45.01 23.59
C GLY A 118 2.50 -45.44 23.69
N ASP A 119 1.94 -45.36 24.90
CA ASP A 119 0.55 -45.74 25.18
C ASP A 119 -0.46 -44.97 24.32
N ILE A 120 -1.53 -45.64 23.89
CA ILE A 120 -2.63 -45.01 23.15
C ILE A 120 -3.89 -45.07 24.01
N THR A 121 -4.43 -43.90 24.36
CA THR A 121 -5.80 -43.77 24.89
C THR A 121 -6.79 -43.79 23.75
N THR A 122 -7.72 -44.74 23.78
CA THR A 122 -8.76 -44.92 22.77
C THR A 122 -9.96 -44.00 23.03
N ALA A 123 -10.77 -43.81 21.99
CA ALA A 123 -12.11 -43.27 22.08
C ALA A 123 -13.10 -44.17 21.33
N ALA A 124 -14.39 -43.99 21.59
CA ALA A 124 -15.44 -44.70 20.87
C ALA A 124 -15.34 -44.43 19.35
N GLY A 125 -15.33 -45.49 18.56
CA GLY A 125 -15.17 -45.52 17.11
C GLY A 125 -13.72 -45.50 16.61
N ASP A 126 -12.71 -45.40 17.48
CA ASP A 126 -11.31 -45.52 17.05
C ASP A 126 -11.05 -46.93 16.47
N ILE A 127 -10.18 -47.03 15.46
CA ILE A 127 -9.83 -48.31 14.82
C ILE A 127 -8.32 -48.51 14.80
N ALA A 128 -7.84 -49.57 15.43
CA ALA A 128 -6.45 -50.02 15.39
C ALA A 128 -6.29 -51.23 14.46
N CYS A 129 -5.29 -51.22 13.57
CA CYS A 129 -4.88 -52.38 12.80
C CYS A 129 -3.53 -52.89 13.31
N LEU A 130 -3.46 -54.18 13.68
CA LEU A 130 -2.26 -54.82 14.20
C LEU A 130 -1.97 -56.12 13.45
N TYR A 131 -0.70 -56.53 13.45
CA TYR A 131 -0.33 -57.90 13.11
C TYR A 131 0.54 -58.53 14.18
N GLU A 132 0.47 -59.85 14.29
CA GLU A 132 1.31 -60.62 15.19
C GLU A 132 2.70 -60.84 14.55
N TYR A 133 3.73 -60.18 15.08
CA TYR A 133 5.11 -60.26 14.60
C TYR A 133 5.83 -61.54 15.07
N ALA A 134 5.53 -61.98 16.30
CA ALA A 134 5.98 -63.24 16.91
C ALA A 134 4.87 -63.70 17.90
N PRO A 135 4.92 -64.94 18.44
CA PRO A 135 3.83 -65.44 19.29
C PRO A 135 3.47 -64.50 20.45
N ALA A 136 2.26 -63.93 20.41
CA ALA A 136 1.73 -62.90 21.31
C ALA A 136 2.44 -61.52 21.28
N ASP A 137 3.35 -61.30 20.33
CA ASP A 137 4.02 -60.03 20.07
C ASP A 137 3.31 -59.31 18.92
N TRP A 138 2.51 -58.29 19.24
CA TRP A 138 1.69 -57.54 18.31
C TRP A 138 2.30 -56.18 17.99
N ARG A 139 2.30 -55.81 16.71
CA ARG A 139 2.78 -54.51 16.24
C ARG A 139 1.64 -53.74 15.59
N LEU A 140 1.43 -52.50 16.04
CA LEU A 140 0.47 -51.58 15.42
C LEU A 140 0.96 -51.16 14.04
N VAL A 141 0.06 -51.24 13.05
CA VAL A 141 0.29 -50.84 11.65
C VAL A 141 -0.31 -49.47 11.37
N SER A 142 -1.53 -49.25 11.84
CA SER A 142 -2.25 -47.99 11.65
C SER A 142 -3.26 -47.79 12.78
N TYR A 143 -3.50 -46.53 13.14
CA TYR A 143 -4.54 -46.14 14.08
C TYR A 143 -5.35 -45.01 13.48
N ASN A 144 -6.65 -45.24 13.26
CA ASN A 144 -7.58 -44.24 12.74
C ASN A 144 -8.44 -43.75 13.90
N ARG A 145 -8.36 -42.46 14.22
CA ARG A 145 -9.23 -41.86 15.23
C ARG A 145 -10.64 -41.68 14.66
N ALA A 146 -11.68 -42.02 15.43
CA ALA A 146 -13.08 -41.77 15.04
C ALA A 146 -13.42 -40.29 15.03
N ALA A 147 -12.77 -39.53 15.92
CA ALA A 147 -12.89 -38.09 15.92
C ALA A 147 -12.42 -37.56 14.54
N ALA A 148 -13.34 -36.95 13.79
CA ALA A 148 -12.96 -36.06 12.71
C ALA A 148 -11.95 -35.05 13.29
N ILE A 149 -10.98 -34.59 12.50
CA ILE A 149 -10.17 -33.42 12.87
C ILE A 149 -11.12 -32.21 12.86
N ALA A 150 -11.95 -32.11 13.89
CA ALA A 150 -12.85 -31.02 14.18
C ALA A 150 -12.19 -30.25 15.33
N GLY A 151 -11.15 -29.49 14.96
CA GLY A 151 -10.33 -28.71 15.88
C GLY A 151 -8.83 -29.02 15.78
N LEU A 152 -8.04 -27.96 15.94
CA LEU A 152 -6.58 -27.83 16.10
C LEU A 152 -5.67 -28.85 15.40
N ILE A 153 -4.86 -28.37 14.45
CA ILE A 153 -3.65 -29.07 14.02
C ILE A 153 -2.59 -28.86 15.12
N ALA A 154 -2.36 -29.89 15.95
CA ALA A 154 -1.18 -29.90 16.81
C ALA A 154 0.06 -30.17 15.93
N VAL A 155 0.98 -29.20 15.84
CA VAL A 155 2.29 -29.40 15.20
C VAL A 155 3.22 -30.00 16.27
N ALA A 156 3.38 -31.33 16.25
CA ALA A 156 4.11 -32.09 17.27
C ALA A 156 5.57 -31.62 17.46
N ASP A 157 6.21 -31.09 16.41
CA ASP A 157 7.61 -30.68 16.42
C ASP A 157 7.82 -29.17 16.20
N GLY A 158 6.90 -28.32 16.69
CA GLY A 158 7.13 -26.87 16.64
C GLY A 158 6.12 -25.96 17.36
N GLY A 159 5.01 -26.47 17.89
CA GLY A 159 3.97 -25.63 18.50
C GLY A 159 4.41 -24.91 19.79
N THR A 160 3.91 -23.70 20.02
CA THR A 160 3.96 -22.88 21.27
C THR A 160 3.68 -23.65 22.57
N GLY A 161 3.18 -24.89 22.48
CA GLY A 161 2.42 -25.56 23.54
C GLY A 161 1.01 -24.97 23.75
N ALA A 162 0.61 -23.95 23.00
CA ALA A 162 -0.69 -23.30 23.11
C ALA A 162 -1.72 -24.01 22.22
N ALA A 163 -2.83 -24.42 22.83
CA ALA A 163 -3.95 -25.06 22.14
C ALA A 163 -4.94 -24.06 21.51
N THR A 164 -4.72 -22.76 21.74
CA THR A 164 -5.55 -21.67 21.23
C THR A 164 -4.66 -20.51 20.76
N HIS A 165 -5.02 -19.91 19.62
CA HIS A 165 -4.39 -18.70 19.10
C HIS A 165 -5.35 -17.53 19.23
N THR A 166 -4.79 -16.34 19.46
CA THR A 166 -5.56 -15.10 19.54
C THR A 166 -6.10 -14.75 18.15
N ASP A 167 -7.39 -14.40 18.07
CA ASP A 167 -8.01 -13.93 16.83
C ASP A 167 -7.29 -12.66 16.32
N GLY A 168 -6.95 -12.64 15.03
CA GLY A 168 -6.16 -11.56 14.42
C GLY A 168 -4.65 -11.56 14.74
N GLY A 169 -4.12 -12.57 15.44
CA GLY A 169 -2.67 -12.73 15.67
C GLY A 169 -1.94 -13.51 14.59
N LEU A 170 -0.62 -13.33 14.50
CA LEU A 170 0.28 -14.01 13.58
C LEU A 170 1.23 -14.95 14.34
N LEU A 171 1.54 -16.11 13.75
CA LEU A 171 2.55 -17.02 14.28
C LEU A 171 3.94 -16.67 13.72
N ILE A 172 4.91 -16.53 14.61
CA ILE A 172 6.28 -16.13 14.30
C ILE A 172 7.25 -17.22 14.72
N GLY A 173 8.21 -17.54 13.84
CA GLY A 173 9.28 -18.51 14.13
C GLY A 173 10.24 -18.02 15.21
N LYS A 174 10.77 -18.95 16.00
CA LYS A 174 11.67 -18.71 17.15
C LYS A 174 12.95 -19.54 17.08
N GLY A 175 13.51 -19.69 15.88
CA GLY A 175 14.68 -20.56 15.66
C GLY A 175 14.38 -22.01 16.05
N THR A 176 15.08 -22.54 17.04
CA THR A 176 14.89 -23.91 17.56
C THR A 176 13.85 -24.02 18.68
N ALA A 177 13.27 -22.91 19.12
CA ALA A 177 12.17 -22.91 20.08
C ALA A 177 10.82 -23.03 19.35
N ALA A 178 9.77 -23.28 20.12
CA ALA A 178 8.41 -23.29 19.63
C ALA A 178 8.04 -21.96 18.95
N PHE A 179 7.17 -21.99 17.94
CA PHE A 179 6.56 -20.78 17.37
C PHE A 179 5.96 -19.92 18.50
N GLU A 180 5.81 -18.62 18.29
CA GLU A 180 5.09 -17.71 19.20
C GLU A 180 3.96 -16.98 18.47
N ASN A 181 2.92 -16.60 19.21
CA ASN A 181 1.85 -15.75 18.68
C ASN A 181 2.13 -14.29 19.03
N THR A 182 2.00 -13.39 18.06
CA THR A 182 2.15 -11.93 18.24
C THR A 182 1.11 -11.32 19.19
N GLY A 183 -0.02 -11.99 19.42
CA GLY A 183 -1.22 -11.35 19.97
C GLY A 183 -2.00 -10.58 18.88
N VAL A 184 -3.10 -9.92 19.25
CA VAL A 184 -3.90 -9.11 18.30
C VAL A 184 -3.06 -7.91 17.86
N LEU A 185 -2.96 -7.67 16.54
CA LEU A 185 -2.40 -6.43 16.02
C LEU A 185 -3.41 -5.29 16.22
N ALA A 186 -3.03 -4.26 16.97
CA ALA A 186 -3.81 -3.04 17.09
C ALA A 186 -3.68 -2.18 15.82
N ASP A 187 -4.53 -1.15 15.70
CA ASP A 187 -4.43 -0.18 14.63
C ASP A 187 -3.04 0.47 14.62
N SER A 188 -2.47 0.64 13.42
CA SER A 188 -1.14 1.24 13.23
C SER A 188 0.04 0.45 13.83
N GLU A 189 -0.15 -0.85 14.07
CA GLU A 189 0.94 -1.78 14.37
C GLU A 189 1.37 -2.56 13.13
N MET A 190 2.65 -2.90 13.08
CA MET A 190 3.21 -3.79 12.07
C MET A 190 4.26 -4.70 12.71
N VAL A 191 4.33 -5.94 12.24
CA VAL A 191 5.40 -6.86 12.60
C VAL A 191 6.65 -6.48 11.81
N VAL A 192 7.72 -6.14 12.52
CA VAL A 192 9.00 -5.76 11.94
C VAL A 192 10.13 -6.59 12.55
N GLY A 193 11.20 -6.80 11.79
CA GLY A 193 12.41 -7.41 12.34
C GLY A 193 13.13 -6.41 13.23
N ASP A 194 13.51 -6.82 14.44
CA ASP A 194 14.27 -5.99 15.40
C ASP A 194 15.81 -6.06 15.17
N GLY A 195 16.23 -6.78 14.13
CA GLY A 195 17.63 -6.97 13.73
C GLY A 195 18.49 -7.83 14.67
N THR A 196 17.95 -8.33 15.80
CA THR A 196 18.76 -9.03 16.82
C THR A 196 18.05 -10.18 17.53
N THR A 197 16.74 -10.11 17.68
CA THR A 197 15.89 -11.17 18.24
C THR A 197 14.80 -11.56 17.24
N ASN A 198 13.63 -11.93 17.73
CA ASN A 198 12.51 -12.32 16.88
C ASN A 198 11.76 -11.07 16.41
N PRO A 199 11.04 -11.14 15.29
CA PRO A 199 10.16 -10.06 14.87
C PRO A 199 9.23 -9.61 16.01
N VAL A 200 9.07 -8.30 16.15
CA VAL A 200 8.28 -7.65 17.20
C VAL A 200 7.18 -6.81 16.56
N LEU A 201 6.09 -6.57 17.30
CA LEU A 201 5.09 -5.59 16.91
C LEU A 201 5.59 -4.23 17.33
N GLU A 202 5.61 -3.31 16.38
CA GLU A 202 5.94 -1.92 16.65
C GLU A 202 4.82 -1.01 16.18
N SER A 203 4.72 0.14 16.84
CA SER A 203 3.85 1.25 16.45
C SER A 203 4.58 2.58 16.62
N GLY A 204 3.95 3.65 16.16
CA GLY A 204 4.40 5.02 16.42
C GLY A 204 5.79 5.32 15.86
N ALA A 205 6.62 5.98 16.66
CA ALA A 205 7.96 6.41 16.24
C ALA A 205 8.94 5.24 16.05
N THR A 206 8.83 4.19 16.86
CA THR A 206 9.66 2.99 16.75
C THR A 206 9.42 2.32 15.41
N LEU A 207 8.14 2.07 15.07
CA LEU A 207 7.78 1.48 13.78
C LEU A 207 8.34 2.26 12.59
N ARG A 208 8.17 3.59 12.60
CA ARG A 208 8.66 4.44 11.49
C ARG A 208 10.17 4.34 11.32
N THR A 209 10.93 4.33 12.42
CA THR A 209 12.38 4.14 12.37
C THR A 209 12.74 2.76 11.81
N SER A 210 12.07 1.70 12.25
CA SER A 210 12.37 0.33 11.81
C SER A 210 12.07 0.07 10.34
N ILE A 211 11.11 0.79 9.75
CA ILE A 211 10.80 0.71 8.31
C ILE A 211 11.51 1.78 7.46
N GLY A 212 12.43 2.56 8.06
CA GLY A 212 13.26 3.55 7.35
C GLY A 212 12.54 4.83 6.92
N VAL A 213 11.46 5.19 7.62
CA VAL A 213 10.70 6.44 7.44
C VAL A 213 10.63 7.27 8.73
N GLY A 214 11.59 7.07 9.63
CA GLY A 214 11.78 7.86 10.84
C GLY A 214 12.25 9.28 10.52
N THR A 215 12.20 10.18 11.52
CA THR A 215 12.59 11.59 11.34
C THR A 215 14.07 11.79 11.08
N SER A 216 14.91 10.77 11.30
CA SER A 216 16.34 10.76 10.97
C SER A 216 16.64 10.13 9.62
N ASP A 217 15.66 9.52 8.96
CA ASP A 217 15.85 8.82 7.70
C ASP A 217 15.67 9.75 6.50
N SER A 218 16.25 9.37 5.37
CA SER A 218 16.16 10.10 4.10
C SER A 218 15.75 9.14 2.98
N PRO A 219 14.48 8.72 2.95
CA PRO A 219 14.00 7.77 1.94
C PRO A 219 14.13 8.35 0.53
N GLN A 220 14.57 7.52 -0.41
CA GLN A 220 14.60 7.86 -1.84
C GLN A 220 13.29 7.42 -2.50
N PHE A 221 12.60 8.34 -3.18
CA PHE A 221 11.38 8.06 -3.93
C PHE A 221 11.58 8.36 -5.41
N THR A 222 11.09 7.50 -6.30
CA THR A 222 11.13 7.72 -7.76
C THR A 222 10.31 8.95 -8.18
N GLY A 223 9.28 9.30 -7.41
CA GLY A 223 8.50 10.51 -7.56
C GLY A 223 7.85 10.86 -6.23
N ILE A 224 7.75 12.15 -5.94
CA ILE A 224 7.05 12.66 -4.77
C ILE A 224 5.93 13.57 -5.28
N GLU A 225 4.69 13.11 -5.18
CA GLU A 225 3.52 13.95 -5.40
C GLU A 225 3.17 14.62 -4.06
N LEU A 226 3.53 15.90 -3.94
CA LEU A 226 3.34 16.71 -2.72
C LEU A 226 1.95 17.35 -2.62
N SER A 227 1.05 17.09 -3.58
CA SER A 227 -0.26 17.71 -3.70
C SER A 227 -1.30 16.79 -4.34
N HIS A 228 -2.55 16.81 -3.87
CA HIS A 228 -3.67 16.16 -4.58
C HIS A 228 -4.06 16.99 -5.80
N ALA A 229 -4.50 16.35 -6.90
CA ALA A 229 -4.71 16.94 -8.23
C ALA A 229 -5.57 18.24 -8.32
N THR A 230 -6.24 18.65 -7.24
CA THR A 230 -7.06 19.88 -7.16
C THR A 230 -6.51 20.95 -6.22
N ALA A 231 -5.39 20.72 -5.54
CA ALA A 231 -4.80 21.64 -4.57
C ALA A 231 -3.27 21.67 -4.72
N ASN A 232 -2.77 22.50 -5.65
CA ASN A 232 -1.34 22.69 -5.94
C ASN A 232 -0.58 23.48 -4.84
N THR A 233 -1.00 23.36 -3.58
CA THR A 233 -0.48 24.18 -2.49
C THR A 233 0.35 23.31 -1.55
N LEU A 234 1.66 23.55 -1.51
CA LEU A 234 2.52 23.03 -0.46
C LEU A 234 2.34 23.89 0.80
N THR A 235 1.34 23.57 1.63
CA THR A 235 1.10 24.28 2.91
C THR A 235 2.00 23.71 4.01
N GLY A 236 3.23 24.21 4.07
CA GLY A 236 4.13 24.03 5.22
C GLY A 236 4.02 25.22 6.18
N SER A 237 3.80 24.95 7.46
CA SER A 237 3.79 25.95 8.53
C SER A 237 5.16 26.64 8.65
N GLY A 238 5.33 27.78 7.95
CA GLY A 238 6.33 28.80 8.28
C GLY A 238 7.76 28.63 7.76
N GLY A 239 8.00 27.92 6.65
CA GLY A 239 9.35 27.77 6.06
C GLY A 239 9.37 27.72 4.53
N ASP A 240 10.57 27.93 3.96
CA ASP A 240 10.84 27.80 2.51
C ASP A 240 10.91 26.33 2.07
N VAL A 241 10.67 26.10 0.78
CA VAL A 241 10.80 24.78 0.15
C VAL A 241 12.19 24.69 -0.48
N LEU A 242 13.02 23.77 0.02
CA LEU A 242 14.34 23.49 -0.53
C LEU A 242 14.29 22.20 -1.38
N ILE A 243 14.73 22.28 -2.62
CA ILE A 243 14.93 21.12 -3.51
C ILE A 243 16.41 21.04 -3.83
N GLU A 244 17.06 19.95 -3.42
CA GLU A 244 18.50 19.74 -3.62
C GLU A 244 19.36 20.92 -3.12
N GLY A 245 18.95 21.56 -2.01
CA GLY A 245 19.65 22.72 -1.44
C GLY A 245 19.37 24.06 -2.13
N THR A 246 18.50 24.08 -3.14
CA THR A 246 18.03 25.30 -3.80
C THR A 246 16.68 25.73 -3.25
N ILE A 247 16.56 27.00 -2.84
CA ILE A 247 15.28 27.58 -2.43
C ILE A 247 14.44 27.83 -3.68
N LEU A 248 13.19 27.37 -3.68
CA LEU A 248 12.24 27.68 -4.75
C LEU A 248 11.67 29.10 -4.53
N THR A 249 12.32 30.11 -5.09
CA THR A 249 11.93 31.53 -4.95
C THR A 249 10.73 31.89 -5.83
N LYS A 250 9.81 32.74 -5.33
CA LYS A 250 8.66 33.23 -6.10
C LYS A 250 9.09 34.29 -7.12
N VAL A 251 8.81 34.06 -8.40
CA VAL A 251 8.82 35.09 -9.47
C VAL A 251 7.42 35.71 -9.61
N GLY A 252 7.31 36.91 -10.17
CA GLY A 252 5.99 37.52 -10.35
C GLY A 252 5.99 39.03 -10.59
N LYS A 253 4.83 39.64 -10.36
CA LYS A 253 4.62 41.08 -10.56
C LYS A 253 5.25 41.88 -9.42
N ASN A 254 6.10 42.84 -9.78
CA ASN A 254 6.82 43.73 -8.89
C ASN A 254 6.53 45.19 -9.27
N THR A 255 6.86 46.11 -8.37
CA THR A 255 6.58 47.55 -8.53
C THR A 255 7.85 48.37 -8.34
N ILE A 256 8.05 49.36 -9.21
CA ILE A 256 9.01 50.46 -9.04
C ILE A 256 8.22 51.76 -8.83
N TRP A 257 8.60 52.53 -7.81
CA TRP A 257 8.09 53.90 -7.64
C TRP A 257 9.01 54.87 -8.37
N VAL A 258 8.42 55.70 -9.24
CA VAL A 258 9.10 56.74 -10.00
C VAL A 258 8.53 58.11 -9.57
N PRO A 259 9.18 58.82 -8.65
CA PRO A 259 8.71 60.14 -8.23
C PRO A 259 9.01 61.19 -9.30
N VAL A 260 8.22 62.27 -9.37
CA VAL A 260 8.42 63.35 -10.36
C VAL A 260 9.78 64.05 -10.29
N GLU A 261 10.46 64.00 -9.13
CA GLU A 261 11.83 64.50 -8.97
C GLU A 261 12.88 63.76 -9.82
N THR A 262 12.53 62.56 -10.33
CA THR A 262 13.36 61.80 -11.30
C THR A 262 12.92 62.01 -12.75
N MET A 263 11.85 62.77 -12.97
CA MET A 263 11.33 63.10 -14.29
C MET A 263 11.91 64.43 -14.78
N THR A 264 11.86 64.64 -16.09
CA THR A 264 12.25 65.89 -16.74
C THR A 264 11.18 66.31 -17.74
N PRO A 265 10.69 67.56 -17.72
CA PRO A 265 9.78 68.05 -18.75
C PRO A 265 10.38 67.89 -20.15
N ALA A 266 9.56 67.50 -21.12
CA ALA A 266 10.02 67.34 -22.50
C ALA A 266 10.43 68.69 -23.12
N THR A 267 11.23 68.67 -24.17
CA THR A 267 11.63 69.92 -24.87
C THR A 267 10.55 70.44 -25.82
N THR A 268 9.73 69.54 -26.35
CA THR A 268 8.57 69.85 -27.18
C THR A 268 7.33 69.54 -26.36
N GLN A 269 6.45 70.53 -26.18
CA GLN A 269 5.28 70.42 -25.31
C GLN A 269 5.67 69.98 -23.87
N PRO A 270 6.53 70.77 -23.18
CA PRO A 270 6.89 70.50 -21.78
C PRO A 270 5.65 70.56 -20.90
N CYS A 271 5.55 69.66 -19.92
CA CYS A 271 4.72 69.92 -18.74
C CYS A 271 5.33 71.05 -17.89
N GLY A 272 4.64 71.44 -16.82
CA GLY A 272 5.15 72.30 -15.77
C GLY A 272 6.51 71.86 -15.24
N SER A 273 7.35 72.82 -14.89
CA SER A 273 8.65 72.54 -14.27
C SER A 273 8.47 71.91 -12.88
N LEU A 274 9.43 71.07 -12.47
CA LEU A 274 9.45 70.50 -11.12
C LEU A 274 9.33 71.61 -10.08
N THR A 275 8.29 71.53 -9.27
CA THR A 275 7.97 72.54 -8.27
C THR A 275 7.83 71.89 -6.91
N LEU A 276 8.52 72.43 -5.91
CA LEU A 276 8.30 72.10 -4.50
C LEU A 276 7.14 72.96 -3.99
N VAL A 277 6.12 72.32 -3.45
CA VAL A 277 4.91 72.97 -2.94
C VAL A 277 4.77 72.64 -1.47
N GLU A 278 4.50 73.67 -0.67
CA GLU A 278 4.16 73.53 0.75
C GLU A 278 2.64 73.39 0.89
N ALA A 279 2.17 72.30 1.49
CA ALA A 279 0.76 72.10 1.82
C ALA A 279 0.31 73.05 2.93
N GLY A 280 -0.98 73.42 2.95
CA GLY A 280 -1.52 74.46 3.84
C GLY A 280 -1.26 74.28 5.35
N THR A 281 -2.15 73.62 6.09
CA THR A 281 -2.17 73.72 7.58
C THR A 281 -1.01 73.05 8.29
N ASN A 282 -0.39 72.06 7.67
CA ASN A 282 0.62 71.20 8.29
C ASN A 282 2.01 71.37 7.66
N ASP A 283 2.16 72.34 6.74
CA ASP A 283 3.42 72.69 6.09
C ASP A 283 4.15 71.46 5.52
N VAL A 284 3.40 70.55 4.89
CA VAL A 284 3.96 69.34 4.28
C VAL A 284 4.49 69.71 2.90
N ASP A 285 5.80 69.64 2.72
CA ASP A 285 6.44 69.84 1.42
C ASP A 285 6.29 68.62 0.50
N TYR A 286 5.92 68.85 -0.76
CA TYR A 286 5.82 67.81 -1.78
C TYR A 286 6.23 68.34 -3.17
N ASN A 287 6.84 67.46 -3.97
CA ASN A 287 7.28 67.77 -5.33
C ASN A 287 6.16 67.45 -6.33
N VAL A 288 5.87 68.37 -7.26
CA VAL A 288 4.90 68.18 -8.35
C VAL A 288 5.47 68.56 -9.71
N MET A 289 4.87 67.98 -10.74
CA MET A 289 4.86 68.53 -12.10
C MET A 289 3.40 68.72 -12.51
N ASP A 290 3.09 69.91 -13.02
CA ASP A 290 1.74 70.33 -13.41
C ASP A 290 1.54 69.99 -14.90
N PHE A 291 0.45 69.31 -15.26
CA PHE A 291 0.08 69.01 -16.65
C PHE A 291 -1.20 69.77 -17.03
N ASP A 292 -1.07 70.70 -17.98
CA ASP A 292 -2.15 71.61 -18.38
C ASP A 292 -3.25 70.91 -19.21
N ALA A 293 -4.44 71.51 -19.24
CA ALA A 293 -5.61 70.98 -19.92
C ALA A 293 -5.69 71.37 -21.41
N SER A 294 -4.88 72.32 -21.90
CA SER A 294 -5.07 72.89 -23.24
C SER A 294 -4.44 72.08 -24.39
N SER A 295 -3.44 71.25 -24.08
CA SER A 295 -2.82 70.33 -25.03
C SER A 295 -2.02 69.25 -24.31
N ASP A 296 -1.80 68.12 -24.96
CA ASP A 296 -0.95 67.06 -24.40
C ASP A 296 0.48 67.57 -24.14
N GLU A 297 0.87 67.56 -22.87
CA GLU A 297 2.19 67.94 -22.37
C GLU A 297 2.92 66.73 -21.79
N TYR A 298 4.26 66.72 -21.90
CA TYR A 298 5.04 65.52 -21.66
C TYR A 298 6.14 65.71 -20.59
N ALA A 299 6.35 64.66 -19.80
CA ALA A 299 7.51 64.46 -18.95
C ALA A 299 8.18 63.12 -19.29
N ASN A 300 9.51 63.09 -19.30
CA ASN A 300 10.29 61.90 -19.57
C ASN A 300 11.01 61.41 -18.31
N PHE A 301 11.11 60.09 -18.16
CA PHE A 301 12.01 59.43 -17.21
C PHE A 301 12.60 58.17 -17.86
N ASN A 302 13.61 57.58 -17.24
CA ASN A 302 14.21 56.36 -17.75
C ASN A 302 14.56 55.40 -16.62
N ILE A 303 14.53 54.11 -16.94
CA ILE A 303 14.85 53.02 -16.02
C ILE A 303 15.65 51.99 -16.79
N GLN A 304 16.79 51.59 -16.23
CA GLN A 304 17.42 50.34 -16.64
C GLN A 304 16.75 49.22 -15.84
N MET A 305 15.86 48.48 -16.50
CA MET A 305 15.07 47.43 -15.85
C MET A 305 16.00 46.30 -15.37
N PRO A 306 15.70 45.62 -14.24
CA PRO A 306 16.51 44.49 -13.78
C PRO A 306 16.48 43.35 -14.82
N LYS A 307 17.56 42.58 -14.99
CA LYS A 307 17.62 41.45 -15.93
C LYS A 307 16.64 40.34 -15.56
N SER A 308 16.14 40.34 -14.33
CA SER A 308 15.07 39.43 -13.90
C SER A 308 13.71 39.77 -14.51
N TRP A 309 13.50 40.98 -15.06
CA TRP A 309 12.30 41.33 -15.82
C TRP A 309 12.15 40.44 -17.05
N ASN A 310 10.93 40.00 -17.33
CA ASN A 310 10.62 39.09 -18.42
C ASN A 310 10.65 39.74 -19.82
N LEU A 311 11.15 40.98 -19.96
CA LEU A 311 11.18 41.78 -21.19
C LEU A 311 9.78 41.99 -21.82
N GLY A 312 8.72 41.77 -21.03
CA GLY A 312 7.33 41.82 -21.48
C GLY A 312 6.73 43.22 -21.42
N THR A 313 5.41 43.28 -21.31
CA THR A 313 4.71 44.55 -21.08
C THR A 313 4.87 45.02 -19.63
N VAL A 314 4.71 46.32 -19.42
CA VAL A 314 4.55 46.92 -18.10
C VAL A 314 3.13 47.46 -17.95
N THR A 315 2.73 47.77 -16.72
CA THR A 315 1.51 48.53 -16.43
C THR A 315 1.85 49.64 -15.45
N PHE A 316 0.98 50.62 -15.27
CA PHE A 316 1.27 51.75 -14.40
C PHE A 316 0.04 52.28 -13.68
N GLN A 317 0.28 52.99 -12.58
CA GLN A 317 -0.67 53.89 -11.93
C GLN A 317 -0.02 55.26 -11.79
N VAL A 318 -0.81 56.32 -11.94
CA VAL A 318 -0.35 57.68 -11.66
C VAL A 318 -0.83 58.08 -10.27
N VAL A 319 0.05 58.72 -9.50
CA VAL A 319 -0.30 59.33 -8.22
C VAL A 319 -0.31 60.83 -8.42
N TRP A 320 -1.44 61.47 -8.14
CA TRP A 320 -1.70 62.85 -8.52
C TRP A 320 -2.60 63.55 -7.50
N LEU A 321 -2.87 64.84 -7.69
CA LEU A 321 -3.82 65.63 -6.91
C LEU A 321 -4.41 66.77 -7.74
N SER A 322 -5.54 67.32 -7.30
CA SER A 322 -6.09 68.59 -7.82
C SER A 322 -5.93 69.71 -6.80
N THR A 323 -5.85 70.96 -7.28
CA THR A 323 -5.90 72.16 -6.44
C THR A 323 -7.31 72.70 -6.24
N ALA A 324 -8.30 72.13 -6.93
CA ALA A 324 -9.69 72.53 -6.88
C ALA A 324 -10.55 71.51 -6.13
N THR A 325 -11.79 71.91 -5.86
CA THR A 325 -12.80 71.12 -5.14
C THR A 325 -13.83 70.67 -6.17
N ASP A 326 -13.56 69.54 -6.81
CA ASP A 326 -14.27 69.05 -7.99
C ASP A 326 -14.30 67.52 -8.03
N THR A 327 -14.98 66.99 -9.04
CA THR A 327 -15.00 65.57 -9.37
C THR A 327 -14.61 65.36 -10.82
N ASP A 328 -13.76 66.24 -11.32
CA ASP A 328 -13.37 66.26 -12.72
C ASP A 328 -12.30 65.18 -12.93
N GLY A 329 -12.33 64.60 -14.13
CA GLY A 329 -11.48 63.51 -14.55
C GLY A 329 -10.21 63.99 -15.24
N ILE A 330 -9.16 63.18 -15.12
CA ILE A 330 -7.94 63.26 -15.90
C ILE A 330 -7.76 61.99 -16.71
N ALA A 331 -7.04 62.10 -17.83
CA ALA A 331 -6.59 60.94 -18.59
C ALA A 331 -5.06 60.98 -18.71
N MET A 332 -4.37 59.99 -18.13
CA MET A 332 -2.91 59.94 -18.13
C MET A 332 -2.39 58.86 -19.07
N GLY A 333 -1.57 59.26 -20.04
CA GLY A 333 -0.93 58.39 -21.00
C GLY A 333 0.52 58.05 -20.64
N LEU A 334 0.91 56.79 -20.85
CA LEU A 334 2.32 56.36 -20.80
C LEU A 334 2.73 55.67 -22.10
N GLN A 335 3.92 56.02 -22.59
CA GLN A 335 4.62 55.33 -23.68
C GLN A 335 6.03 54.96 -23.24
N GLY A 336 6.57 53.88 -23.81
CA GLY A 336 7.94 53.44 -23.56
C GLY A 336 8.67 53.00 -24.82
N VAL A 337 9.98 53.19 -24.83
CA VAL A 337 10.90 52.71 -25.87
C VAL A 337 12.17 52.16 -25.23
N ALA A 338 12.59 50.98 -25.67
CA ALA A 338 13.86 50.39 -25.30
C ALA A 338 14.95 50.88 -26.25
N VAL A 339 16.11 51.19 -25.68
CA VAL A 339 17.32 51.53 -26.43
C VAL A 339 18.44 50.61 -25.95
N SER A 340 18.87 49.70 -26.82
CA SER A 340 19.96 48.77 -26.56
C SER A 340 21.34 49.43 -26.71
N ASP A 341 22.38 48.74 -26.24
CA ASP A 341 23.76 49.16 -26.46
C ASP A 341 24.05 49.29 -27.97
N ASN A 342 24.76 50.36 -28.34
CA ASN A 342 25.12 50.69 -29.71
C ASN A 342 23.93 50.96 -30.67
N GLU A 343 22.74 51.30 -30.15
CA GLU A 343 21.59 51.76 -30.94
C GLU A 343 21.39 53.28 -30.87
N ALA A 344 20.63 53.84 -31.81
CA ALA A 344 20.33 55.27 -31.85
C ALA A 344 19.33 55.65 -30.75
N ILE A 345 19.62 56.74 -30.01
CA ILE A 345 18.77 57.24 -28.92
C ILE A 345 17.39 57.75 -29.41
N ASP A 346 17.31 58.19 -30.66
CA ASP A 346 16.09 58.71 -31.30
C ASP A 346 15.26 57.57 -31.90
N ALA A 347 14.86 56.64 -31.04
CA ALA A 347 13.99 55.52 -31.40
C ALA A 347 12.52 55.94 -31.34
N ALA A 348 11.70 55.34 -32.20
CA ALA A 348 10.27 55.63 -32.24
C ALA A 348 9.56 55.15 -30.97
N TRP A 349 8.71 56.01 -30.39
CA TRP A 349 7.88 55.70 -29.24
C TRP A 349 6.91 54.55 -29.50
N GLY A 350 6.61 53.77 -28.46
CA GLY A 350 5.52 52.79 -28.48
C GLY A 350 4.13 53.43 -28.56
N THR A 351 3.10 52.59 -28.65
CA THR A 351 1.70 53.06 -28.59
C THR A 351 1.37 53.50 -27.17
N ALA A 352 0.68 54.63 -27.02
CA ALA A 352 0.26 55.12 -25.71
C ALA A 352 -0.81 54.22 -25.12
N VAL A 353 -0.73 54.03 -23.81
CA VAL A 353 -1.81 53.48 -23.01
C VAL A 353 -2.26 54.56 -22.04
N VAL A 354 -3.55 54.86 -22.06
CA VAL A 354 -4.19 55.85 -21.23
C VAL A 354 -4.89 55.16 -20.05
N VAL A 355 -4.82 55.78 -18.88
CA VAL A 355 -5.59 55.43 -17.69
C VAL A 355 -6.30 56.67 -17.19
N THR A 356 -7.57 56.53 -16.83
CA THR A 356 -8.41 57.63 -16.35
C THR A 356 -8.57 57.55 -14.84
N ASP A 357 -8.81 58.69 -14.21
CA ASP A 357 -9.15 58.79 -12.78
C ASP A 357 -9.85 60.12 -12.52
N ASP A 358 -10.73 60.15 -11.51
CA ASP A 358 -11.54 61.33 -11.18
C ASP A 358 -11.19 61.85 -9.78
N ALA A 359 -11.15 63.17 -9.63
CA ALA A 359 -11.06 63.80 -8.31
C ALA A 359 -12.27 63.45 -7.43
N GLN A 360 -12.12 63.51 -6.10
CA GLN A 360 -13.13 62.97 -5.15
C GLN A 360 -13.83 64.04 -4.31
N GLY A 361 -13.74 65.32 -4.70
CA GLY A 361 -14.53 66.40 -4.13
C GLY A 361 -13.79 67.31 -3.15
N ALA A 362 -12.47 67.18 -2.94
CA ALA A 362 -11.69 68.12 -2.15
C ALA A 362 -10.31 68.43 -2.75
N ALA A 363 -9.85 69.66 -2.54
CA ALA A 363 -8.54 70.12 -3.00
C ALA A 363 -7.40 69.52 -2.17
N GLY A 364 -6.30 69.18 -2.84
CA GLY A 364 -5.07 68.71 -2.22
C GLY A 364 -5.13 67.28 -1.69
N GLU A 365 -6.11 66.48 -2.11
CA GLU A 365 -6.15 65.04 -1.83
C GLU A 365 -5.27 64.27 -2.81
N VAL A 366 -4.60 63.23 -2.31
CA VAL A 366 -3.77 62.36 -3.15
C VAL A 366 -4.66 61.29 -3.76
N TYR A 367 -4.72 61.29 -5.09
CA TYR A 367 -5.43 60.34 -5.91
C TYR A 367 -4.46 59.34 -6.54
N VAL A 368 -4.97 58.14 -6.81
CA VAL A 368 -4.21 57.07 -7.47
C VAL A 368 -5.13 56.43 -8.49
N THR A 369 -4.72 56.49 -9.75
CA THR A 369 -5.50 55.90 -10.85
C THR A 369 -5.69 54.39 -10.65
N ASP A 370 -6.66 53.82 -11.36
CA ASP A 370 -6.66 52.37 -11.60
C ASP A 370 -5.34 51.92 -12.24
N GLU A 371 -5.05 50.63 -12.17
CA GLU A 371 -3.89 50.09 -12.90
C GLU A 371 -4.20 50.05 -14.40
N SER A 372 -3.31 50.63 -15.20
CA SER A 372 -3.48 50.67 -16.64
C SER A 372 -3.46 49.29 -17.29
N THR A 373 -3.95 49.24 -18.54
CA THR A 373 -3.75 48.06 -19.40
C THR A 373 -2.29 47.93 -19.85
N ALA A 374 -1.95 46.82 -20.51
CA ALA A 374 -0.57 46.48 -20.85
C ALA A 374 0.10 47.51 -21.79
N VAL A 375 1.12 48.21 -21.30
CA VAL A 375 2.00 49.09 -22.08
C VAL A 375 3.08 48.25 -22.74
N THR A 376 3.08 48.26 -24.07
CA THR A 376 4.14 47.62 -24.87
C THR A 376 5.31 48.57 -25.06
N ILE A 377 6.51 48.12 -24.69
CA ILE A 377 7.74 48.88 -24.88
C ILE A 377 8.23 48.69 -26.32
N ALA A 378 8.40 49.78 -27.08
CA ALA A 378 8.96 49.73 -28.43
C ALA A 378 10.46 49.41 -28.42
N GLY A 379 11.07 49.21 -29.59
CA GLY A 379 12.53 49.04 -29.71
C GLY A 379 13.06 47.62 -29.42
N THR A 380 12.18 46.63 -29.22
CA THR A 380 12.54 45.23 -28.90
C THR A 380 13.39 45.14 -27.62
N PRO A 381 12.75 45.23 -26.44
CA PRO A 381 13.45 45.19 -25.15
C PRO A 381 14.39 43.99 -25.01
N ALA A 382 15.60 44.25 -24.53
CA ALA A 382 16.61 43.26 -24.18
C ALA A 382 17.19 43.54 -22.78
N ASN A 383 17.93 42.57 -22.24
CA ASN A 383 18.57 42.70 -20.94
C ASN A 383 19.61 43.84 -20.96
N ASN A 384 19.58 44.67 -19.91
CA ASN A 384 20.40 45.87 -19.72
C ASN A 384 20.03 47.06 -20.62
N ASP A 385 18.95 46.99 -21.40
CA ASP A 385 18.49 48.14 -22.17
C ASP A 385 18.07 49.29 -21.26
N LEU A 386 18.30 50.52 -21.75
CA LEU A 386 17.70 51.70 -21.15
C LEU A 386 16.27 51.82 -21.67
N ILE A 387 15.29 51.77 -20.77
CA ILE A 387 13.90 52.03 -21.13
C ILE A 387 13.60 53.50 -20.84
N ILE A 388 13.25 54.23 -21.88
CA ILE A 388 12.83 55.63 -21.79
C ILE A 388 11.30 55.64 -21.82
N PHE A 389 10.71 56.32 -20.84
CA PHE A 389 9.29 56.49 -20.69
C PHE A 389 8.90 57.95 -20.88
N ARG A 390 7.68 58.13 -21.40
CA ARG A 390 7.06 59.43 -21.59
C ARG A 390 5.66 59.40 -21.01
N LEU A 391 5.45 60.18 -19.95
CA LEU A 391 4.18 60.41 -19.29
C LEU A 391 3.56 61.69 -19.86
N PHE A 392 2.24 61.69 -20.05
CA PHE A 392 1.49 62.86 -20.47
C PHE A 392 0.05 62.82 -19.98
N ARG A 393 -0.59 63.98 -19.97
CA ARG A 393 -2.05 64.11 -19.85
C ARG A 393 -2.65 64.12 -21.25
N ASP A 394 -3.58 63.22 -21.54
CA ASP A 394 -4.30 63.12 -22.81
C ASP A 394 -5.54 64.01 -22.75
N THR A 395 -5.34 65.27 -23.14
CA THR A 395 -6.38 66.31 -23.16
C THR A 395 -7.48 66.05 -24.20
N SER A 396 -7.32 65.01 -25.03
CA SER A 396 -8.30 64.61 -26.05
C SER A 396 -9.22 63.48 -25.60
N ASP A 397 -8.93 62.82 -24.48
CA ASP A 397 -9.77 61.77 -23.91
C ASP A 397 -11.08 62.36 -23.36
N GLY A 398 -12.17 61.61 -23.49
CA GLY A 398 -13.49 62.07 -23.04
C GLY A 398 -13.65 62.14 -21.53
N ASN A 399 -12.78 61.49 -20.76
CA ASN A 399 -12.72 61.59 -19.30
C ASN A 399 -11.78 62.70 -18.82
N ASP A 400 -11.02 63.35 -19.71
CA ASP A 400 -10.21 64.50 -19.34
C ASP A 400 -11.06 65.77 -19.43
N ASP A 401 -11.81 66.05 -18.37
CA ASP A 401 -12.68 67.24 -18.28
C ASP A 401 -12.22 68.25 -17.21
N MET A 402 -11.12 67.95 -16.51
CA MET A 402 -10.48 68.84 -15.56
C MET A 402 -9.95 70.11 -16.23
N THR A 403 -10.25 71.28 -15.66
CA THR A 403 -9.90 72.57 -16.29
C THR A 403 -8.59 73.17 -15.77
N GLU A 404 -8.21 72.81 -14.56
CA GLU A 404 -6.95 73.16 -13.93
C GLU A 404 -5.84 72.17 -14.27
N ASP A 405 -4.63 72.44 -13.77
CA ASP A 405 -3.49 71.54 -13.94
C ASP A 405 -3.66 70.26 -13.13
N ALA A 406 -3.40 69.11 -13.76
CA ALA A 406 -3.26 67.85 -13.06
C ALA A 406 -1.87 67.80 -12.39
N ARG A 407 -1.84 67.80 -11.05
CA ARG A 407 -0.59 67.77 -10.28
C ARG A 407 -0.11 66.36 -10.07
N VAL A 408 0.92 65.95 -10.80
CA VAL A 408 1.49 64.60 -10.69
C VAL A 408 2.58 64.58 -9.62
N LEU A 409 2.52 63.56 -8.74
CA LEU A 409 3.52 63.25 -7.71
C LEU A 409 4.49 62.14 -8.15
N GLY A 410 4.01 61.22 -8.99
CA GLY A 410 4.84 60.18 -9.58
C GLY A 410 4.03 59.03 -10.17
N VAL A 411 4.74 57.98 -10.58
CA VAL A 411 4.18 56.80 -11.24
C VAL A 411 4.60 55.54 -10.49
N ARG A 412 3.65 54.64 -10.25
CA ARG A 412 3.94 53.25 -9.88
C ARG A 412 4.01 52.43 -11.15
N LEU A 413 5.20 51.95 -11.49
CA LEU A 413 5.42 51.08 -12.65
C LEU A 413 5.42 49.61 -12.20
N PHE A 414 4.60 48.78 -12.82
CA PHE A 414 4.53 47.35 -12.54
C PHE A 414 5.15 46.54 -13.68
N PHE A 415 5.94 45.56 -13.32
CA PHE A 415 6.65 44.68 -14.25
C PHE A 415 6.70 43.26 -13.71
N THR A 416 6.87 42.27 -14.58
CA THR A 416 6.89 40.86 -14.15
C THR A 416 8.29 40.29 -14.25
N THR A 417 8.80 39.70 -13.17
CA THR A 417 10.06 38.96 -13.21
C THR A 417 9.83 37.52 -13.65
N SER A 418 10.78 36.97 -14.42
CA SER A 418 10.84 35.55 -14.80
C SER A 418 12.03 34.83 -14.18
N ALA A 419 12.89 35.54 -13.44
CA ALA A 419 14.00 34.99 -12.68
C ALA A 419 13.97 35.53 -11.24
N SER A 420 14.54 34.76 -10.32
CA SER A 420 14.66 35.15 -8.90
C SER A 420 15.83 36.08 -8.65
N GLU A 421 16.86 36.02 -9.50
CA GLU A 421 18.10 36.77 -9.37
C GLU A 421 18.38 37.58 -10.63
N ASP A 422 19.17 38.64 -10.46
CA ASP A 422 19.60 39.55 -11.51
C ASP A 422 20.98 39.14 -12.07
N THR A 423 21.06 37.97 -12.71
CA THR A 423 22.33 37.37 -13.22
C THR A 423 22.66 37.75 -14.65
#